data_AF-A0A024K363-F1
#
_entry.id   AF-A0A024K363-F1
#
_cell.length_a   1.000
_cell.length_b   1.000
_cell.length_c   1.000
_cell.angle_alpha   90.00
_cell.angle_beta   90.00
_cell.angle_gamma   90.00
#
_symmetry.space_group_name_H-M   'P 1'
#
loop_
_entity.id
_entity.type
_entity.pdbx_description
1 polymer ?
#
loop_
_entity_poly.entity_id
_entity_poly.type
_entity_poly.pdbx_seq_one_letter_code
_entity_poly.pdbx_strand_id
1 'polypeptide(L)' 'MLIAPAYFDMDDAGFGVVLRDEVDAADKADVDEAVLSCPEHAVILE' A
#
# COMPACT_ATOMS: atom_id res chain seq x y z
N MET A 1 -12.21 -1.23 -1.29
CA MET A 1 -11.63 -1.27 0.08
C MET A 1 -10.14 -1.30 -0.12
N LEU A 2 -9.38 -0.40 0.51
CA LEU A 2 -7.91 -0.39 0.42
C LEU A 2 -7.35 -1.48 1.35
N ILE A 3 -6.37 -2.23 0.87
CA ILE A 3 -5.55 -3.12 1.70
C ILE A 3 -4.51 -2.24 2.41
N ALA A 4 -4.24 -2.49 3.69
CA ALA A 4 -3.32 -1.69 4.50
C ALA A 4 -3.60 -0.15 4.48
N PRO A 5 -4.82 0.31 4.85
CA PRO A 5 -5.19 1.74 4.79
C PRO A 5 -4.41 2.66 5.74
N ALA A 6 -3.59 2.10 6.64
CA ALA A 6 -2.65 2.87 7.45
C ALA A 6 -1.38 3.29 6.67
N TYR A 7 -1.14 2.66 5.51
CA TYR A 7 0.06 2.83 4.68
C TYR A 7 -0.26 3.44 3.33
N PHE A 8 -1.49 3.24 2.83
CA PHE A 8 -1.92 3.72 1.53
C PHE A 8 -3.22 4.52 1.63
N ASP A 9 -3.31 5.56 0.81
CA ASP A 9 -4.54 6.30 0.59
C ASP A 9 -4.73 6.59 -0.90
N MET A 10 -5.81 7.27 -1.25
CA MET A 10 -6.09 7.73 -2.60
C MET A 10 -6.18 9.26 -2.60
N ASP A 11 -5.49 9.91 -3.52
CA ASP A 11 -5.62 11.35 -3.72
C ASP A 11 -6.94 11.72 -4.44
N ASP A 12 -7.21 13.02 -4.54
CA ASP A 12 -8.42 13.55 -5.19
C ASP A 12 -8.49 13.24 -6.70
N ALA A 13 -7.36 12.83 -7.31
CA ALA A 13 -7.28 12.42 -8.71
C ALA A 13 -7.45 10.91 -8.88
N GLY A 14 -7.59 10.15 -7.79
CA GLY A 14 -7.81 8.70 -7.81
C GLY A 14 -6.52 7.87 -7.80
N PHE A 15 -5.35 8.47 -7.57
CA PHE A 15 -4.08 7.77 -7.51
C PHE A 15 -3.75 7.31 -6.09
N GLY A 16 -3.18 6.12 -5.98
CA GLY A 16 -2.65 5.61 -4.72
C GLY A 16 -1.46 6.43 -4.26
N VAL A 17 -1.45 6.83 -2.99
CA VAL A 17 -0.34 7.54 -2.33
C VAL A 17 0.15 6.77 -1.11
N VAL A 18 1.44 6.86 -0.83
CA VAL A 18 2.07 6.24 0.35
C VAL A 18 1.99 7.22 1.52
N LEU A 19 1.38 6.79 2.62
CA LEU A 19 1.26 7.56 3.86
C LEU A 19 2.44 7.35 4.81
N ARG A 20 3.02 6.14 4.81
CA ARG A 20 4.13 5.72 5.66
C ARG A 20 5.14 4.92 4.83
N ASP A 21 6.39 5.33 4.92
CA ASP A 21 7.53 4.74 4.22
C ASP A 21 8.19 3.57 4.98
N GLU A 22 8.03 3.53 6.30
CA GLU A 22 8.48 2.41 7.13
C GLU A 22 7.32 1.48 7.50
N VAL A 23 7.49 0.18 7.24
CA VAL A 23 6.51 -0.86 7.53
C VAL A 23 6.88 -1.59 8.82
N ASP A 24 5.96 -1.57 9.78
CA ASP A 24 6.10 -2.33 11.02
C ASP A 24 5.99 -3.83 10.72
N ALA A 25 6.77 -4.66 11.42
CA ALA A 25 6.80 -6.11 11.17
C ALA A 25 5.42 -6.79 11.37
N ALA A 26 4.55 -6.21 12.20
CA ALA A 26 3.19 -6.69 12.42
C ALA A 26 2.28 -6.48 11.20
N ASP A 27 2.57 -5.47 10.38
CA ASP A 27 1.72 -5.05 9.25
C ASP A 27 2.27 -5.53 7.90
N LYS A 28 3.44 -6.20 7.91
CA LYS A 28 4.10 -6.68 6.69
C LYS A 28 3.21 -7.57 5.84
N ALA A 29 2.38 -8.43 6.45
CA ALA A 29 1.51 -9.32 5.70
C ALA A 29 0.46 -8.55 4.86
N ASP A 30 -0.13 -7.51 5.43
CA ASP A 30 -1.12 -6.67 4.75
C ASP A 30 -0.47 -5.84 3.64
N VAL A 31 0.74 -5.31 3.89
CA VAL A 31 1.51 -4.57 2.86
C VAL A 31 1.93 -5.49 1.72
N ASP A 32 2.40 -6.71 2.01
CA ASP A 32 2.75 -7.70 0.98
C ASP A 32 1.52 -8.09 0.13
N GLU A 33 0.34 -8.21 0.74
CA GLU A 33 -0.92 -8.43 0.01
C GLU A 33 -1.28 -7.23 -0.89
N ALA A 34 -1.09 -5.99 -0.41
CA ALA A 34 -1.32 -4.80 -1.21
C ALA A 34 -0.40 -4.75 -2.45
N VAL A 35 0.88 -5.12 -2.29
CA VAL A 35 1.85 -5.24 -3.39
C VAL A 35 1.38 -6.28 -4.42
N LEU A 36 1.00 -7.47 -3.96
CA LEU A 36 0.56 -8.57 -4.85
C LEU A 36 -0.78 -8.29 -5.54
N SER A 37 -1.66 -7.53 -4.89
CA SER A 37 -3.00 -7.25 -5.38
C SER A 37 -3.05 -6.07 -6.35
N CYS A 38 -1.98 -5.26 -6.44
CA CYS A 38 -1.93 -4.11 -7.33
C CYS A 38 -1.85 -4.55 -8.81
N PRO A 39 -2.90 -4.38 -9.63
CA PRO A 39 -2.93 -4.88 -11.00
C PRO A 39 -1.88 -4.22 -11.91
N GLU A 40 -1.53 -2.98 -11.58
CA GLU A 40 -0.55 -2.16 -12.31
C GLU A 40 0.88 -2.36 -11.78
N HIS A 41 1.07 -3.20 -10.75
CA HIS A 41 2.37 -3.44 -10.10
C HIS A 41 3.06 -2.13 -9.64
N ALA A 42 2.27 -1.12 -9.27
CA ALA A 42 2.75 0.21 -8.92
C ALA A 42 3.24 0.33 -7.48
N VAL A 43 2.93 -0.63 -6.61
CA VAL A 43 3.40 -0.68 -5.21
C VAL A 43 4.61 -1.60 -5.14
N ILE A 44 5.74 -1.06 -4.66
CA ILE A 44 7.03 -1.77 -4.58
C ILE A 44 7.53 -1.65 -3.13
N LEU A 45 7.99 -2.77 -2.56
CA LEU A 45 8.62 -2.84 -1.25
C LEU A 45 10.10 -3.21 -1.45
N GLU A 46 11.01 -2.29 -1.10
CA GLU A 46 12.48 -2.43 -1.22
C GLU A 46 13.19 -2.48 0.14
#